data_AF-A0A848ZEB1-F1
#
_entry.id   AF-A0A848ZEB1-F1
#
_cell.length_a   1.000
_cell.length_b   1.000
_cell.length_c   1.000
_cell.angle_alpha   90.00
_cell.angle_beta   90.00
_cell.angle_gamma   90.00
#
_symmetry.space_group_name_H-M   'P 1'
#
loop_
_entity.id
_entity.type
_entity.pdbx_description
1 polymer ?
#
loop_
_entity_poly.entity_id
_entity_poly.type
_entity_poly.pdbx_seq_one_letter_code
_entity_poly.pdbx_strand_id
1 'polypeptide(L)'
;MGEAQSAGESRIAVVLLNLGGPDRPKSVRPFLFNLFNDKSIIRVPQPFRYLLARIISRRRAVEAEKIYAELGGGSPILPNTEAQAAALTEKLGDLGKV
;
A
#
# COMPACT_ATOMS: atom_id res chain seq x y z
N MET A 1 -18.80 40.97 28.72
CA MET A 1 -19.11 40.32 27.43
C MET A 1 -17.87 39.54 27.04
N GLY A 2 -17.85 38.23 27.34
CA GLY A 2 -16.72 37.36 26.98
C GLY A 2 -16.88 36.92 25.54
N GLU A 3 -15.85 37.14 24.73
CA GLU A 3 -15.77 36.62 23.38
C GLU A 3 -15.82 35.09 23.45
N ALA A 4 -16.81 34.50 22.78
CA ALA A 4 -16.83 33.07 22.54
C ALA A 4 -15.61 32.73 21.67
N GLN A 5 -14.63 32.05 22.27
CA GLN A 5 -13.55 31.44 21.51
C GLN A 5 -14.20 30.46 20.53
N SER A 6 -14.09 30.76 19.23
CA SER A 6 -14.42 29.82 18.15
C SER A 6 -13.63 28.55 18.40
N ALA A 7 -14.31 27.45 18.73
CA ALA A 7 -13.70 26.13 18.75
C ALA A 7 -13.00 25.93 17.40
N GLY A 8 -11.66 25.77 17.42
CA GLY A 8 -10.88 25.61 16.21
C GLY A 8 -11.41 24.44 15.38
N GLU A 9 -11.55 24.66 14.07
CA GLU A 9 -11.98 23.65 13.09
C GLU A 9 -11.30 22.29 13.38
N SER A 10 -12.09 21.26 13.69
CA SER A 10 -11.58 19.90 13.95
C SER A 10 -10.84 19.40 12.72
N ARG A 11 -9.61 18.90 12.90
CA ARG A 11 -8.83 18.28 11.83
C ARG A 11 -8.84 16.76 11.98
N ILE A 12 -9.08 16.07 10.88
CA ILE A 12 -9.17 14.60 10.84
C ILE A 12 -8.07 14.09 9.93
N ALA A 13 -7.33 13.07 10.35
CA ALA A 13 -6.36 12.38 9.50
C ALA A 13 -6.86 10.96 9.23
N VAL A 14 -7.02 10.61 7.96
CA VAL A 14 -7.39 9.25 7.53
C VAL A 14 -6.18 8.60 6.87
N VAL A 15 -5.74 7.46 7.41
CA VAL A 15 -4.59 6.72 6.89
C VAL A 15 -5.05 5.38 6.33
N LEU A 16 -4.97 5.24 5.00
CA LEU A 16 -5.27 3.97 4.32
C LEU A 16 -4.01 3.11 4.26
N LEU A 17 -4.05 1.95 4.91
CA LEU A 17 -2.94 1.00 4.95
C LEU A 17 -3.26 -0.23 4.10
N ASN A 18 -2.29 -0.63 3.27
CA ASN A 18 -2.36 -1.83 2.47
C ASN A 18 -0.95 -2.42 2.27
N LEU A 19 -0.86 -3.65 1.80
CA LEU A 19 0.37 -4.27 1.34
C LEU A 19 0.95 -3.58 0.09
N GLY A 20 0.09 -2.90 -0.68
CA GLY A 20 0.42 -2.30 -1.96
C GLY A 20 0.49 -3.33 -3.08
N GLY A 21 1.08 -2.95 -4.21
CA GLY A 21 1.23 -3.81 -5.37
C GLY A 21 2.13 -3.17 -6.43
N PRO A 22 2.69 -3.97 -7.35
CA PRO A 22 3.55 -3.45 -8.41
C PRO A 22 2.73 -2.68 -9.44
N ASP A 23 3.15 -1.46 -9.73
CA ASP A 23 2.54 -0.54 -10.69
C ASP A 23 2.85 -0.89 -12.16
N ARG A 24 3.88 -1.71 -12.40
CA ARG A 24 4.39 -2.08 -13.73
C ARG A 24 5.22 -3.37 -13.66
N PRO A 25 5.50 -4.07 -14.78
CA PRO A 25 6.11 -5.41 -14.79
C PRO A 25 7.49 -5.49 -14.09
N LYS A 26 8.47 -4.71 -14.54
CA LYS A 26 9.15 -3.73 -13.68
C LYS A 26 9.38 -4.05 -12.20
N SER A 27 8.32 -3.71 -11.47
CA SER A 27 8.25 -3.59 -10.02
C SER A 27 7.81 -4.90 -9.36
N VAL A 28 7.38 -5.92 -10.14
CA VAL A 28 6.87 -7.20 -9.62
C VAL A 28 7.92 -7.92 -8.78
N ARG A 29 9.12 -8.11 -9.31
CA ARG A 29 10.19 -8.79 -8.55
C ARG A 29 10.63 -8.00 -7.31
N PRO A 30 10.88 -6.67 -7.37
CA PRO A 30 11.13 -5.86 -6.17
C PRO A 30 10.03 -5.96 -5.12
N PHE A 31 8.76 -5.90 -5.52
CA PHE A 31 7.61 -6.06 -4.63
C PHE A 31 7.63 -7.42 -3.91
N LEU A 32 7.77 -8.51 -4.66
CA LEU A 32 7.84 -9.87 -4.10
C LEU A 32 9.05 -10.04 -3.17
N PHE A 33 10.19 -9.43 -3.51
CA PHE A 33 11.36 -9.48 -2.64
C PHE A 33 11.09 -8.83 -1.28
N ASN A 34 10.48 -7.64 -1.27
CA ASN A 34 10.12 -6.96 -0.03
C ASN A 34 9.09 -7.76 0.78
N LEU A 35 8.09 -8.33 0.11
CA LEU A 35 7.07 -9.18 0.72
C LEU A 35 7.68 -10.39 1.43
N PHE A 36 8.57 -11.14 0.76
CA PHE A 36 9.19 -12.33 1.35
C PHE A 36 10.35 -12.01 2.31
N ASN A 37 10.93 -10.81 2.23
CA ASN A 37 11.93 -10.37 3.18
C ASN A 37 11.30 -9.78 4.46
N ASP A 38 9.97 -9.69 4.57
CA ASP A 38 9.29 -9.28 5.81
C ASP A 38 9.31 -10.40 6.87
N LYS A 39 9.61 -10.03 8.12
CA LYS A 39 9.65 -10.94 9.29
C LYS A 39 8.26 -11.44 9.66
N SER A 40 7.22 -10.67 9.33
CA SER A 40 5.83 -11.02 9.57
C SER A 40 5.37 -12.15 8.63
N ILE A 41 5.92 -12.18 7.40
CA ILE A 41 5.61 -13.16 6.35
C ILE A 41 6.50 -14.40 6.48
N ILE A 42 7.82 -14.24 6.60
CA ILE A 42 8.78 -15.34 6.80
C ILE A 42 9.53 -15.10 8.11
N ARG A 43 9.31 -15.96 9.11
CA ARG A 43 9.91 -15.86 10.45
C ARG A 43 11.28 -16.54 10.52
N VAL A 44 12.21 -16.11 9.68
CA VAL A 44 13.59 -16.61 9.64
C VAL A 44 14.56 -15.45 9.94
N PRO A 45 15.62 -15.67 10.75
CA PRO A 45 16.61 -14.62 11.02
C PRO A 45 17.39 -14.25 9.76
N GLN A 46 17.98 -13.04 9.77
CA GLN A 46 18.95 -12.68 8.76
C GLN A 46 20.29 -13.40 9.00
N PRO A 47 21.06 -13.76 7.96
CA PRO A 47 20.86 -13.42 6.52
C PRO A 47 20.01 -14.44 5.74
N PHE A 48 19.54 -15.52 6.37
CA PHE A 48 18.83 -16.60 5.68
C PHE A 48 17.52 -16.14 5.05
N ARG A 49 16.76 -15.26 5.72
CA ARG A 49 15.53 -14.67 5.16
C ARG A 49 15.79 -13.87 3.88
N TYR A 50 16.84 -13.06 3.84
CA TYR A 50 17.24 -12.34 2.63
C TYR A 50 17.53 -13.30 1.47
N LEU A 51 18.26 -14.39 1.73
CA LEU A 51 18.56 -15.40 0.71
C LEU A 51 17.29 -16.09 0.20
N LEU A 52 16.40 -16.49 1.12
CA LEU A 52 15.10 -17.07 0.78
C LEU A 52 14.26 -16.09 -0.04
N ALA A 53 14.12 -14.84 0.39
CA ALA A 53 13.39 -13.81 -0.33
C ALA A 53 13.94 -13.61 -1.75
N ARG A 54 15.26 -13.62 -1.92
CA ARG A 54 15.91 -13.51 -3.24
C ARG A 54 15.59 -14.69 -4.15
N ILE A 55 15.57 -15.92 -3.62
CA ILE A 55 15.26 -17.14 -4.39
C ILE A 55 13.77 -17.18 -4.75
N ILE A 56 12.89 -16.98 -3.76
CA ILE A 56 11.44 -17.05 -3.94
C ILE A 56 10.96 -15.95 -4.90
N SER A 57 11.41 -14.70 -4.70
CA SER A 57 11.04 -13.59 -5.59
C SER A 57 11.47 -13.82 -7.03
N ARG A 58 12.67 -14.37 -7.28
CA ARG A 58 13.11 -14.72 -8.65
C ARG A 58 12.21 -15.75 -9.31
N ARG A 59 11.86 -16.83 -8.59
CA ARG A 59 11.01 -17.89 -9.15
C ARG A 59 9.57 -17.42 -9.37
N ARG A 60 9.00 -16.70 -8.40
CA ARG A 60 7.61 -16.24 -8.45
C ARG A 60 7.39 -15.06 -9.39
N ALA A 61 8.42 -14.26 -9.67
CA ALA A 61 8.29 -13.12 -10.60
C ALA A 61 7.78 -13.55 -11.97
N VAL A 62 8.26 -14.67 -12.52
CA VAL A 62 7.85 -15.16 -13.86
C VAL A 62 6.34 -15.37 -13.96
N GLU A 63 5.74 -16.00 -12.95
CA GLU A 63 4.30 -16.25 -12.96
C GLU A 63 3.50 -15.01 -12.58
N ALA A 64 3.97 -14.24 -11.59
CA ALA A 64 3.31 -13.02 -11.17
C ALA A 64 3.28 -11.96 -12.29
N GLU A 65 4.33 -11.84 -13.10
CA GLU A 65 4.37 -10.93 -14.24
C GLU A 65 3.30 -11.27 -15.29
N LYS A 66 3.02 -12.55 -15.54
CA LYS A 66 1.92 -12.97 -16.43
C LYS A 66 0.56 -12.56 -15.89
N ILE A 67 0.33 -12.83 -14.60
CA ILE A 67 -0.93 -12.45 -13.93
C ILE A 67 -1.12 -10.93 -13.99
N TYR A 68 -0.09 -10.15 -13.69
CA TYR A 68 -0.18 -8.69 -13.80
C TYR A 68 -0.37 -8.22 -15.23
N ALA A 69 0.18 -8.91 -16.24
CA ALA A 69 -0.07 -8.60 -17.64
C ALA A 69 -1.54 -8.81 -18.01
N GLU A 70 -2.19 -9.88 -17.52
CA GLU A 70 -3.64 -10.11 -17.71
C GLU A 70 -4.51 -9.02 -17.04
N LEU A 71 -4.01 -8.38 -15.98
CA LEU A 71 -4.65 -7.26 -15.29
C LEU A 71 -4.40 -5.89 -15.95
N GLY A 72 -3.73 -5.83 -17.10
CA GLY A 72 -3.38 -4.57 -17.79
C GLY A 72 -1.97 -4.05 -17.48
N GLY A 73 -1.10 -4.88 -16.91
CA GLY A 73 0.33 -4.61 -16.73
C GLY A 73 0.75 -4.20 -15.31
N GLY A 74 -0.19 -4.03 -14.38
CA GLY A 74 0.09 -3.59 -13.01
C GLY A 74 -1.09 -3.81 -12.07
N SER A 75 -0.84 -3.62 -10.77
CA SER A 75 -1.86 -3.72 -9.74
C SER A 75 -2.74 -2.45 -9.73
N PRO A 76 -4.07 -2.58 -9.75
CA PRO A 76 -4.99 -1.44 -9.66
C PRO A 76 -5.09 -0.88 -8.23
N ILE A 77 -4.33 -1.42 -7.27
CA ILE A 77 -4.49 -1.12 -5.85
C ILE A 77 -4.21 0.34 -5.50
N LEU A 78 -3.19 0.95 -6.11
CA LEU A 78 -2.86 2.37 -5.87
C LEU A 78 -3.96 3.30 -6.38
N PRO A 79 -4.35 3.26 -7.68
CA PRO A 79 -5.41 4.14 -8.17
C PRO A 79 -6.75 3.90 -7.45
N ASN A 80 -7.06 2.65 -7.07
CA ASN A 80 -8.26 2.37 -6.28
C ASN A 80 -8.18 2.97 -4.87
N THR A 81 -7.02 2.88 -4.21
CA THR A 81 -6.82 3.46 -2.87
C THR A 81 -6.88 4.99 -2.92
N GLU A 82 -6.35 5.61 -3.98
CA GLU A 82 -6.43 7.06 -4.19
C GLU A 82 -7.89 7.51 -4.44
N ALA A 83 -8.65 6.79 -5.25
CA ALA A 83 -10.07 7.05 -5.47
C ALA A 83 -10.88 6.91 -4.16
N GLN A 84 -10.55 5.90 -3.34
CA GLN A 84 -11.15 5.72 -2.01
C GLN A 84 -10.79 6.88 -1.07
N ALA A 85 -9.53 7.32 -1.07
CA ALA A 85 -9.09 8.46 -0.26
C ALA A 85 -9.86 9.73 -0.63
N ALA A 86 -10.00 10.03 -1.92
CA ALA A 86 -10.78 11.18 -2.39
C ALA A 86 -12.25 11.10 -1.96
N ALA A 87 -12.88 9.93 -2.12
CA ALA A 87 -14.26 9.71 -1.70
C ALA A 87 -14.43 9.86 -0.17
N LEU A 88 -13.46 9.39 0.62
CA LEU A 88 -13.47 9.56 2.08
C LEU A 88 -13.31 11.02 2.49
N THR A 89 -12.42 11.78 1.83
CA THR A 89 -12.26 13.21 2.09
C THR A 89 -13.57 13.97 1.84
N GLU A 90 -14.29 13.66 0.75
CA GLU A 90 -15.60 14.25 0.48
C GLU A 90 -16.63 13.86 1.55
N LYS A 91 -16.71 12.58 1.91
CA LYS A 91 -17.72 12.06 2.84
C LYS A 91 -17.52 12.48 4.29
N LEU A 92 -16.29 12.80 4.69
CA LEU A 92 -15.96 13.15 6.06
C LEU A 92 -15.87 14.67 6.29
N GLY A 93 -16.04 15.49 5.24
CA GLY A 93 -15.96 16.95 5.34
C GLY A 93 -16.90 17.57 6.37
N ASP A 94 -18.06 16.94 6.62
CA ASP A 94 -19.04 17.38 7.62
C ASP A 94 -18.56 17.16 9.08
N LEU A 95 -17.57 16.28 9.31
CA LEU A 95 -17.03 15.95 10.63
C LEU A 95 -15.81 16.82 11.02
N GLY A 96 -15.21 17.47 10.04
CA GLY A 96 -14.00 18.27 10.21
C GLY A 96 -13.19 18.36 8.93
N LYS A 97 -12.16 19.18 8.96
CA LYS A 97 -11.20 19.30 7.87
C LYS A 97 -10.35 18.03 7.78
N VAL A 98 -10.63 17.21 6.77
CA VAL A 98 -9.91 15.96 6.46
C VAL A 98 -8.68 16.25 5.59
#